data_AF-A0A6N7ZQZ6-F1
#
_entry.id   AF-A0A6N7ZQZ6-F1
#
_cell.length_a   1.000
_cell.length_b   1.000
_cell.length_c   1.000
_cell.angle_alpha   90.00
_cell.angle_beta   90.00
_cell.angle_gamma   90.00
#
_symmetry.space_group_name_H-M   'P 1'
#
loop_
_entity.id
_entity.type
_entity.pdbx_description
1 polymer ?
#
loop_
_entity_poly.entity_id
_entity_poly.type
_entity_poly.pdbx_seq_one_letter_code
_entity_poly.pdbx_strand_id
1 'polypeptide(L)'
;MRTPTTPPSRLNKKQIGAWDDPSLIQAAHLFQDTGKISIQEIIAEAVNYGVGMYGRKPILKVSRDRFVKRKKSRAGTNEGDKMPTCRNGKARIAAWFDNKDKDALVDFCKEVGIKQEALILMGLPNVIPQDLLEKTGYTLKTKKAA
;
A
#
# COMPACT_ATOMS: atom_id res chain seq x y z
N MET A 1 -29.82 -17.60 4.69
CA MET A 1 -28.74 -16.68 4.23
C MET A 1 -27.44 -17.16 4.84
N ARG A 2 -26.43 -17.57 4.05
CA ARG A 2 -25.10 -17.88 4.60
C ARG A 2 -24.41 -16.55 4.91
N THR A 3 -24.23 -16.24 6.19
CA THR A 3 -23.32 -15.17 6.61
C THR A 3 -21.95 -15.45 5.99
N PRO A 4 -21.33 -14.48 5.29
CA PRO A 4 -19.97 -14.68 4.81
C PRO A 4 -19.06 -14.79 6.05
N THR A 5 -18.71 -16.02 6.42
CA THR A 5 -17.80 -16.29 7.52
C THR A 5 -16.44 -15.72 7.14
N THR A 6 -16.01 -14.64 7.80
CA THR A 6 -14.68 -14.07 7.62
C THR A 6 -13.65 -15.19 7.78
N PRO A 7 -12.75 -15.42 6.81
CA PRO A 7 -11.75 -16.48 6.93
C PRO A 7 -10.96 -16.33 8.23
N PRO A 8 -10.62 -17.43 8.94
CA PRO A 8 -9.90 -17.36 10.22
C PRO A 8 -8.60 -16.53 10.14
N SER A 9 -7.90 -16.60 9.00
CA SER A 9 -6.69 -15.79 8.71
C SER A 9 -6.91 -14.27 8.68
N ARG A 10 -8.16 -13.80 8.69
CA ARG A 10 -8.56 -12.38 8.58
C ARG A 10 -9.37 -11.88 9.76
N LEU A 11 -9.66 -12.74 10.74
CA LEU A 11 -10.61 -12.45 11.83
C LEU A 11 -10.18 -11.23 12.67
N ASN A 12 -8.87 -11.00 12.79
CA ASN A 12 -8.27 -9.88 13.52
C ASN A 12 -7.44 -8.94 12.64
N LYS A 13 -7.68 -8.97 11.31
CA LYS A 13 -6.91 -8.18 10.35
C LYS A 13 -7.78 -7.16 9.63
N LYS A 14 -7.19 -6.02 9.28
CA LYS A 14 -7.80 -4.98 8.44
C LYS A 14 -6.90 -4.69 7.26
N GLN A 15 -7.52 -4.25 6.16
CA GLN A 15 -6.77 -3.84 4.99
C GLN A 15 -6.23 -2.42 5.17
N ILE A 16 -4.96 -2.26 4.89
CA ILE A 16 -4.32 -0.96 4.65
C ILE A 16 -3.99 -0.93 3.16
N GLY A 17 -4.30 0.17 2.48
CA GLY A 17 -4.10 0.28 1.05
C GLY A 17 -4.39 1.66 0.48
N ALA A 18 -3.98 1.85 -0.77
CA ALA A 18 -4.04 3.11 -1.50
C ALA A 18 -4.47 2.88 -2.96
N TRP A 19 -5.00 3.93 -3.58
CA TRP A 19 -5.30 4.02 -5.00
C TRP A 19 -4.43 5.10 -5.65
N ASP A 20 -3.66 4.72 -6.66
CA ASP A 20 -2.84 5.67 -7.39
C ASP A 20 -2.59 5.24 -8.83
N ASP A 21 -1.70 5.95 -9.50
CA ASP A 21 -1.19 5.70 -10.83
C ASP A 21 -0.88 4.21 -11.06
N PRO A 22 -1.48 3.58 -12.09
CA PRO A 22 -1.26 2.17 -12.40
C PRO A 22 0.22 1.80 -12.57
N SER A 23 1.06 2.69 -13.09
CA SER A 23 2.49 2.43 -13.27
C SER A 23 3.22 2.29 -11.94
N LEU A 24 2.86 3.09 -10.93
CA LEU A 24 3.43 2.96 -9.59
C LEU A 24 3.01 1.64 -8.93
N ILE A 25 1.72 1.30 -9.03
CA ILE A 25 1.19 0.05 -8.47
C ILE A 25 1.80 -1.16 -9.18
N GLN A 26 1.99 -1.08 -10.49
CA GLN A 26 2.66 -2.12 -11.26
C GLN A 26 4.11 -2.28 -10.83
N ALA A 27 4.85 -1.19 -10.57
CA ALA A 27 6.23 -1.25 -10.11
C ALA A 27 6.33 -1.95 -8.74
N ALA A 28 5.39 -1.67 -7.82
CA ALA A 28 5.29 -2.37 -6.55
C ALA A 28 5.08 -3.88 -6.73
N HIS A 29 4.24 -4.28 -7.68
CA HIS A 29 4.03 -5.69 -8.01
C HIS A 29 5.24 -6.35 -8.67
N LEU A 30 5.96 -5.64 -9.55
CA LEU A 30 7.23 -6.12 -10.08
C LEU A 30 8.26 -6.31 -8.97
N PHE A 31 8.30 -5.42 -7.98
CA PHE A 31 9.19 -5.56 -6.84
C PHE A 31 8.84 -6.79 -6.01
N GLN A 32 7.55 -7.03 -5.77
CA GLN A 32 7.06 -8.26 -5.15
C GLN A 32 7.47 -9.52 -5.94
N ASP A 33 7.40 -9.48 -7.27
CA ASP A 33 7.74 -10.63 -8.13
C ASP A 33 9.20 -11.05 -8.05
N THR A 34 10.11 -10.14 -7.64
CA THR A 34 11.51 -10.49 -7.36
C THR A 34 11.65 -11.54 -6.25
N GLY A 35 10.60 -11.71 -5.43
CA GLY A 35 10.57 -12.65 -4.31
C GLY A 35 11.40 -12.21 -3.12
N LYS A 36 11.96 -11.00 -3.14
CA LYS A 36 12.75 -10.42 -2.04
C LYS A 36 11.88 -9.80 -0.94
N ILE A 37 10.67 -9.39 -1.29
CA ILE A 37 9.76 -8.64 -0.41
C ILE A 37 8.31 -8.97 -0.75
N SER A 38 7.44 -9.00 0.26
CA SER A 38 6.00 -9.18 0.11
C SER A 38 5.29 -7.84 -0.07
N ILE A 39 4.07 -7.86 -0.61
CA ILE A 39 3.26 -6.64 -0.74
C ILE A 39 2.91 -6.02 0.62
N GLN A 40 2.84 -6.84 1.67
CA GLN A 40 2.61 -6.38 3.03
C GLN A 40 3.83 -5.63 3.56
N GLU A 41 5.03 -6.14 3.32
CA GLU A 41 6.28 -5.47 3.67
C GLU A 41 6.48 -4.18 2.87
N ILE A 42 6.20 -4.18 1.56
CA ILE A 42 6.25 -2.95 0.74
C ILE A 42 5.35 -1.85 1.34
N ILE A 43 4.10 -2.18 1.70
CA ILE A 43 3.20 -1.20 2.31
C ILE A 43 3.68 -0.80 3.71
N ALA A 44 4.19 -1.74 4.50
CA ALA A 44 4.70 -1.45 5.85
C ALA A 44 5.88 -0.48 5.80
N GLU A 45 6.85 -0.74 4.93
CA GLU A 45 8.01 0.14 4.71
C GLU A 45 7.57 1.49 4.18
N ALA A 46 6.63 1.55 3.23
CA ALA A 46 6.12 2.81 2.69
C ALA A 46 5.43 3.65 3.77
N VAL A 47 4.59 3.04 4.61
CA VAL A 47 3.96 3.74 5.74
C VAL A 47 5.01 4.20 6.74
N ASN A 48 5.97 3.34 7.11
CA ASN A 48 7.01 3.70 8.08
C ASN A 48 7.92 4.81 7.57
N TYR A 49 8.22 4.84 6.27
CA TYR A 49 8.92 5.94 5.62
C TYR A 49 8.10 7.25 5.73
N GLY A 50 6.81 7.19 5.38
CA GLY A 50 5.90 8.33 5.50
C GLY A 50 5.77 8.83 6.94
N VAL A 51 5.73 7.94 7.93
CA VAL A 51 5.71 8.27 9.36
C VAL A 51 7.03 8.90 9.80
N GLY A 52 8.16 8.40 9.29
CA GLY A 52 9.50 8.93 9.54
C GLY A 52 9.69 10.37 9.08
N MET A 53 9.00 10.79 8.01
CA MET A 53 8.97 12.19 7.55
C MET A 53 8.39 13.15 8.60
N TYR A 54 7.61 12.65 9.56
CA TYR A 54 7.08 13.42 10.68
C TYR A 54 7.88 13.20 11.98
N GLY A 55 9.10 12.64 11.90
CA GLY A 55 9.97 12.42 13.05
C GLY A 55 9.47 11.36 14.02
N ARG A 56 8.55 10.49 13.60
CA ARG A 56 7.98 9.42 14.43
C ARG A 56 8.66 8.08 14.18
N LYS A 57 8.58 7.20 15.18
CA LYS A 57 9.07 5.82 15.09
C LYS A 57 8.16 4.99 14.17
N PRO A 58 8.70 3.93 13.53
CA PRO A 58 7.91 2.98 12.74
C PRO A 58 6.69 2.44 13.50
N ILE A 59 5.53 2.41 12.84
CA ILE A 59 4.26 1.94 13.42
C ILE A 59 3.97 0.50 12.98
N LEU A 60 4.17 0.20 11.69
CA LEU A 60 3.86 -1.11 11.14
C LEU A 60 5.07 -2.03 11.27
N LYS A 61 4.84 -3.28 11.70
CA LYS A 61 5.90 -4.28 11.75
C LYS A 61 6.28 -4.74 10.35
N VAL A 62 7.58 -4.70 10.05
CA VAL A 62 8.17 -5.33 8.87
C VAL A 62 8.64 -6.72 9.31
N SER A 63 7.75 -7.72 9.25
CA SER A 63 8.12 -9.12 9.50
C SER A 63 8.25 -9.86 8.18
N ARG A 64 9.35 -10.62 8.04
CA ARG A 64 9.51 -11.63 6.99
C ARG A 64 8.63 -12.84 7.29
N ASP A 65 7.31 -12.65 7.34
CA ASP A 65 6.39 -13.78 7.40
C ASP A 65 6.62 -14.64 6.15
N ARG A 66 6.69 -15.96 6.33
CA ARG A 66 7.01 -16.94 5.28
C ARG A 66 6.38 -16.53 3.95
N PHE A 67 7.19 -16.45 2.90
CA PHE A 67 6.77 -16.22 1.51
C PHE A 67 5.85 -17.34 1.02
N VAL A 68 4.60 -17.35 1.47
CA VAL A 68 3.57 -18.16 0.84
C VAL A 68 3.23 -17.44 -0.46
N LYS A 69 3.83 -17.88 -1.56
CA LYS A 69 3.59 -17.38 -2.93
C LYS A 69 2.15 -17.70 -3.36
N ARG A 70 1.15 -17.06 -2.76
CA ARG A 70 -0.23 -17.10 -3.26
C ARG A 70 -0.33 -16.11 -4.41
N LYS A 71 -0.18 -16.59 -5.65
CA LYS A 71 -0.54 -15.84 -6.85
C LYS A 71 -2.06 -15.67 -6.90
N LYS A 72 -2.58 -14.64 -6.25
CA LYS A 72 -3.93 -14.14 -6.56
C LYS A 72 -3.84 -13.22 -7.78
N SER A 73 -4.88 -13.24 -8.60
CA SER A 73 -5.06 -12.31 -9.72
C SER A 73 -4.87 -10.88 -9.21
N ARG A 74 -4.04 -10.10 -9.90
CA ARG A 74 -3.79 -8.69 -9.56
C ARG A 74 -5.08 -7.89 -9.70
N ALA A 75 -5.22 -6.83 -8.91
CA ALA A 75 -6.28 -5.87 -9.14
C ALA A 75 -6.02 -5.20 -10.50
N GLY A 76 -7.01 -5.24 -11.40
CA GLY A 76 -6.96 -4.46 -12.63
C GLY A 76 -7.13 -2.97 -12.35
N THR A 77 -6.86 -2.15 -13.35
CA THR A 77 -7.25 -0.74 -13.33
C THR A 77 -8.76 -0.64 -13.21
N ASN A 78 -9.25 0.23 -12.34
CA ASN A 78 -10.68 0.50 -12.26
C ASN A 78 -11.10 1.39 -13.43
N GLU A 79 -11.66 0.78 -14.45
CA GLU A 79 -12.24 1.46 -15.61
C GLU A 79 -13.74 1.18 -15.66
N GLY A 80 -14.55 2.23 -15.75
CA GLY A 80 -16.00 2.12 -15.97
C GLY A 80 -16.83 3.24 -15.34
N ASP A 81 -17.97 3.54 -15.96
CA ASP A 81 -18.89 4.63 -15.59
C ASP A 81 -19.48 4.52 -14.18
N LYS A 82 -19.40 3.33 -13.56
CA LYS A 82 -19.93 3.07 -12.21
C LYS A 82 -18.90 3.24 -11.09
N MET A 83 -17.66 3.64 -11.40
CA MET A 83 -16.62 3.84 -10.40
C MET A 83 -16.66 5.26 -9.83
N PRO A 84 -16.37 5.46 -8.53
CA PRO A 84 -16.19 6.80 -7.97
C PRO A 84 -15.10 7.55 -8.76
N THR A 85 -15.36 8.80 -9.12
CA THR A 85 -14.47 9.61 -9.98
C THR A 85 -13.04 9.69 -9.43
N CYS A 86 -12.88 9.65 -8.11
CA CYS A 86 -11.58 9.68 -7.43
C CYS A 86 -10.73 8.40 -7.59
N ARG A 87 -11.32 7.30 -8.11
CA ARG A 87 -10.68 5.99 -8.31
C ARG A 87 -10.65 5.55 -9.77
N ASN A 88 -11.34 6.27 -10.67
CA ASN A 88 -11.36 5.95 -12.08
C ASN A 88 -9.94 6.13 -12.67
N GLY A 89 -9.49 5.15 -13.46
CA GLY A 89 -8.14 5.14 -14.06
C GLY A 89 -7.01 4.86 -13.06
N LYS A 90 -7.32 4.52 -11.80
CA LYS A 90 -6.32 4.16 -10.79
C LYS A 90 -6.29 2.66 -10.54
N ALA A 91 -5.13 2.18 -10.08
CA ALA A 91 -4.96 0.83 -9.57
C ALA A 91 -4.89 0.85 -8.03
N ARG A 92 -5.20 -0.29 -7.39
CA ARG A 92 -5.17 -0.44 -5.93
C ARG A 92 -4.01 -1.32 -5.49
N ILE A 93 -3.30 -0.86 -4.46
CA ILE A 93 -2.41 -1.69 -3.65
C ILE A 93 -2.99 -1.84 -2.24
N ALA A 94 -3.05 -3.06 -1.72
CA ALA A 94 -3.53 -3.31 -0.36
C ALA A 94 -2.99 -4.61 0.22
N ALA A 95 -2.75 -4.61 1.53
CA ALA A 95 -2.38 -5.79 2.31
C ALA A 95 -3.15 -5.85 3.63
N TRP A 96 -3.17 -7.02 4.25
CA TRP A 96 -3.85 -7.27 5.52
C TRP A 96 -2.87 -7.12 6.68
N PHE A 97 -3.21 -6.29 7.65
CA PHE A 97 -2.43 -6.04 8.86
C PHE A 97 -3.27 -6.33 10.10
N ASP A 98 -2.62 -6.56 11.23
CA ASP A 98 -3.33 -6.75 12.49
C ASP A 98 -4.10 -5.49 12.90
N ASN A 99 -5.26 -5.67 13.55
CA ASN A 99 -6.12 -4.55 13.96
C ASN A 99 -5.36 -3.51 14.79
N LYS A 100 -4.50 -3.96 15.72
CA LYS A 100 -3.73 -3.08 16.60
C LYS A 100 -2.82 -2.12 15.81
N ASP A 101 -2.11 -2.65 14.83
CA ASP A 101 -1.19 -1.87 13.99
C ASP A 101 -1.97 -0.88 13.11
N LYS A 102 -3.10 -1.33 12.55
CA LYS A 102 -3.98 -0.47 11.76
C LYS A 102 -4.60 0.64 12.62
N ASP A 103 -4.98 0.37 13.86
CA ASP A 103 -5.57 1.39 14.74
C ASP A 103 -4.51 2.39 15.22
N ALA A 104 -3.29 1.94 15.54
CA ALA A 104 -2.16 2.84 15.81
C ALA A 104 -1.87 3.78 14.61
N LEU A 105 -1.95 3.26 13.38
CA LEU A 105 -1.84 4.08 12.18
C LEU A 105 -3.00 5.08 12.03
N VAL A 106 -4.24 4.68 12.34
CA VAL A 106 -5.40 5.60 12.34
C VAL A 106 -5.16 6.75 13.30
N ASP A 107 -4.69 6.45 14.52
CA ASP A 107 -4.49 7.46 15.55
C ASP A 107 -3.39 8.45 15.16
N PHE A 108 -2.27 7.96 14.62
CA PHE A 108 -1.24 8.81 14.04
C PHE A 108 -1.77 9.71 12.90
N CYS A 109 -2.56 9.15 11.99
CA CYS A 109 -3.15 9.90 10.88
C CYS A 109 -4.07 11.03 11.37
N LYS A 110 -4.85 10.78 12.43
CA LYS A 110 -5.70 11.79 13.06
C LYS A 110 -4.87 12.88 13.74
N GLU A 111 -3.80 12.49 14.45
CA GLU A 111 -2.91 13.41 15.15
C GLU A 111 -2.25 14.41 14.19
N VAL A 112 -1.78 13.93 13.04
CA VAL A 112 -1.05 14.74 12.04
C VAL A 112 -1.99 15.36 10.98
N GLY A 113 -3.26 14.97 10.96
CA GLY A 113 -4.25 15.53 10.02
C GLY A 113 -4.10 15.04 8.57
N ILE A 114 -3.59 13.83 8.36
CA ILE A 114 -3.35 13.25 7.03
C ILE A 114 -4.12 11.94 6.81
N LYS A 115 -4.41 11.61 5.55
CA LYS A 115 -5.05 10.34 5.21
C LYS A 115 -4.02 9.20 5.17
N GLN A 116 -4.41 8.01 5.60
CA GLN A 116 -3.59 6.79 5.51
C GLN A 116 -3.07 6.54 4.09
N GLU A 117 -3.94 6.74 3.10
CA GLU A 117 -3.60 6.63 1.69
C GLU A 117 -2.45 7.57 1.30
N ALA A 118 -2.44 8.81 1.82
CA ALA A 118 -1.37 9.76 1.55
C ALA A 118 -0.02 9.30 2.12
N LEU A 119 0.00 8.69 3.31
CA LEU A 119 1.24 8.12 3.88
C LEU A 119 1.84 7.03 3.02
N ILE A 120 0.99 6.11 2.54
CA ILE A 120 1.42 5.04 1.65
C ILE A 120 2.03 5.65 0.39
N LEU A 121 1.34 6.61 -0.26
CA LEU A 121 1.79 7.19 -1.52
C LEU A 121 3.04 8.09 -1.37
N MET A 122 3.24 8.71 -0.21
CA MET A 122 4.49 9.43 0.09
C MET A 122 5.69 8.49 0.21
N GLY A 123 5.51 7.30 0.80
CA GLY A 123 6.60 6.35 0.98
C GLY A 123 6.83 5.39 -0.18
N LEU A 124 5.78 5.04 -0.93
CA LEU A 124 5.82 3.96 -1.91
C LEU A 124 6.92 4.15 -2.99
N PRO A 125 7.11 5.34 -3.59
CA PRO A 125 8.21 5.58 -4.54
C PRO A 125 9.61 5.47 -3.94
N ASN A 126 9.76 5.63 -2.61
CA ASN A 126 11.06 5.59 -1.93
C ASN A 126 11.45 4.17 -1.48
N VAL A 127 10.49 3.24 -1.51
CA VAL A 127 10.69 1.83 -1.16
C VAL A 127 10.93 0.97 -2.40
N ILE A 128 10.33 1.34 -3.53
CA ILE A 128 10.47 0.58 -4.78
C ILE A 128 11.82 0.93 -5.43
N PRO A 129 12.60 -0.06 -5.88
CA PRO A 129 13.83 0.17 -6.64
C PRO A 129 13.59 1.04 -7.89
N GLN A 130 14.48 2.01 -8.11
CA GLN A 130 14.37 3.01 -9.16
C GLN A 130 14.27 2.40 -10.57
N ASP A 131 15.00 1.32 -10.82
CA ASP A 131 14.97 0.58 -12.10
C ASP A 131 13.58 0.00 -12.40
N LEU A 132 12.81 -0.37 -11.38
CA LEU A 132 11.46 -0.88 -11.54
C LEU A 132 10.44 0.24 -11.76
N LEU A 133 10.65 1.41 -11.16
CA LEU A 133 9.82 2.61 -11.41
C LEU A 133 9.98 3.08 -12.85
N GLU A 134 11.22 3.15 -13.34
CA GLU A 134 11.53 3.54 -14.72
C GLU A 134 10.95 2.55 -15.72
N LYS A 135 11.01 1.25 -15.42
CA LYS A 135 10.45 0.19 -16.27
C LYS A 135 8.95 0.29 -16.48
N THR A 136 8.19 0.82 -15.52
CA THR A 136 6.74 1.04 -15.67
C THR A 136 6.39 2.42 -16.21
N GLY A 137 7.40 3.25 -16.51
CA GLY A 137 7.20 4.63 -16.94
C GLY A 137 6.74 5.55 -15.82
N TYR A 138 6.86 5.15 -14.55
CA TYR A 138 6.51 6.03 -13.44
C TYR A 138 7.60 7.08 -13.24
N THR A 139 7.25 8.34 -13.48
CA THR A 139 8.08 9.48 -13.09
C THR A 139 7.64 10.03 -11.75
N LEU A 140 8.58 10.11 -10.80
CA LEU A 140 8.41 10.85 -9.55
C LEU A 140 7.99 12.29 -9.87
N LYS A 141 6.73 12.61 -9.60
CA LYS A 141 6.24 13.99 -9.67
C LYS A 141 6.82 14.73 -8.49
N THR A 142 8.04 15.25 -8.62
CA THR A 142 8.56 16.24 -7.70
C THR A 142 7.63 17.44 -7.75
N LYS A 143 6.76 17.58 -6.74
CA LYS A 143 6.12 18.87 -6.51
C LYS A 143 7.27 19.85 -6.27
N LYS A 144 7.51 20.77 -7.22
CA LYS A 144 8.22 22.01 -6.91
C LYS A 144 7.51 22.58 -5.67
N ALA A 145 8.22 22.69 -4.57
CA ALA A 145 7.80 23.56 -3.48
C ALA A 145 7.65 24.95 -4.10
N ALA A 146 6.39 25.40 -4.21
CA ALA A 146 6.06 26.77 -4.53
C ALA A 146 6.05 27.57 -3.24
#